data_AF-A0A8H7BYI7-F1
#
_entry.id   AF-A0A8H7BYI7-F1
#
_cell.length_a   1.000
_cell.length_b   1.000
_cell.length_c   1.000
_cell.angle_alpha   90.00
_cell.angle_beta   90.00
_cell.angle_gamma   90.00
#
_symmetry.space_group_name_H-M   'P 1'
#
loop_
_entity.id
_entity.type
_entity.pdbx_description
1 polymer ?
#
loop_
_entity_poly.entity_id
_entity_poly.type
_entity_poly.pdbx_seq_one_letter_code
_entity_poly.pdbx_strand_id
1 'polypeptide(L)'
;MASWLVESVDDPQLRDSVNNLISRHPDSQTVVQALVAYYNAKLSTDEPRPKKRKIDESSGSIIATINDLSFQQPTRKKYNLIVTPSHLQIALSGSEVIENEWPAEHFSLGVYVPTPDKPSHTFALFRKQASEEAIVFTVQDKGSITIKRANQPDETVDKDKHTVIARLLMENARINFTTPDTQSFRSTGVSATTGKPQERYHVNAYLKTKEGSLFFLPSGVLFGFRKPTLFCPLSSISAIAVNSVTQRTFDLTIKMAKIPLGSATKQVTEEEEGMSLPFSMIEQSEYEGINAYINKTGINDRSMDEELKAPEPKSRKDGLTGDGDDTDGRAMDTKAMEEEEEEQDEDFEPSEEEEDPLEYDTDATGEENGDDQVDQEMENEDMKQEEVEDDTLELVSDSD
;
A
#
# COMPACT_ATOMS: atom_id res chain seq x y z
N MET A 1 0.98 -48.75 -30.60
CA MET A 1 0.34 -47.49 -30.14
C MET A 1 -0.11 -47.73 -28.71
N ALA A 2 0.25 -46.86 -27.76
CA ALA A 2 -0.12 -47.07 -26.36
C ALA A 2 -1.64 -46.86 -26.17
N SER A 3 -2.36 -47.88 -25.66
CA SER A 3 -3.84 -47.90 -25.62
C SER A 3 -4.44 -46.70 -24.87
N TRP A 4 -3.78 -46.24 -23.81
CA TRP A 4 -4.25 -45.12 -22.98
C TRP A 4 -4.20 -43.76 -23.69
N LEU A 5 -3.38 -43.61 -24.74
CA LEU A 5 -3.21 -42.35 -25.46
C LEU A 5 -4.44 -42.00 -26.29
N VAL A 6 -5.12 -43.02 -26.82
CA VAL A 6 -6.35 -42.87 -27.60
C VAL A 6 -7.50 -42.45 -26.71
N GLU A 7 -7.50 -42.87 -25.44
CA GLU A 7 -8.54 -42.58 -24.46
C GLU A 7 -8.35 -41.21 -23.77
N SER A 8 -7.13 -40.65 -23.76
CA SER A 8 -6.80 -39.48 -22.91
C SER A 8 -6.44 -38.19 -23.65
N VAL A 9 -6.20 -38.24 -24.96
CA VAL A 9 -5.80 -37.06 -25.75
C VAL A 9 -6.64 -37.06 -27.01
N ASP A 10 -7.48 -36.07 -27.29
CA ASP A 10 -8.38 -36.11 -28.46
C ASP A 10 -7.73 -35.68 -29.77
N ASP A 11 -6.64 -34.90 -29.71
CA ASP A 11 -5.91 -34.38 -30.87
C ASP A 11 -5.03 -35.46 -31.53
N PRO A 12 -5.30 -35.84 -32.81
CA PRO A 12 -4.52 -36.84 -33.54
C PRO A 12 -3.04 -36.47 -33.76
N GLN A 13 -2.73 -35.20 -34.02
CA GLN A 13 -1.35 -34.75 -34.27
C GLN A 13 -0.51 -34.81 -32.99
N LEU A 14 -1.14 -34.49 -31.86
CA LEU A 14 -0.52 -34.59 -30.55
C LEU A 14 -0.29 -36.07 -30.16
N ARG A 15 -1.25 -36.96 -30.46
CA ARG A 15 -1.08 -38.41 -30.24
C ARG A 15 0.13 -38.96 -31.00
N ASP A 16 0.31 -38.57 -32.25
CA ASP A 16 1.43 -39.04 -33.08
C ASP A 16 2.76 -38.50 -32.55
N SER A 17 2.79 -37.24 -32.13
CA SER A 17 3.98 -36.60 -31.54
C SER A 17 4.41 -37.29 -30.24
N VAL A 18 3.45 -37.58 -29.36
CA VAL A 18 3.69 -38.26 -28.08
C VAL A 18 4.08 -39.73 -28.30
N ASN A 19 3.47 -40.44 -29.27
CA ASN A 19 3.90 -41.79 -29.62
C ASN A 19 5.33 -41.82 -30.18
N ASN A 20 5.71 -40.83 -30.99
CA ASN A 20 7.08 -40.72 -31.50
C ASN A 20 8.08 -40.46 -30.35
N LEU A 21 7.73 -39.58 -29.41
CA LEU A 21 8.52 -39.30 -28.23
C LEU A 21 8.73 -40.56 -27.36
N ILE A 22 7.65 -41.29 -27.06
CA ILE A 22 7.70 -42.53 -26.26
C ILE A 22 8.50 -43.62 -27.00
N SER A 23 8.38 -43.70 -28.32
CA SER A 23 9.14 -44.68 -29.12
C SER A 23 10.65 -44.39 -29.12
N ARG A 24 11.05 -43.12 -29.04
CA ARG A 24 12.46 -42.70 -28.94
C ARG A 24 13.01 -42.77 -27.51
N HIS A 25 12.16 -42.51 -26.52
CA HIS A 25 12.53 -42.45 -25.11
C HIS A 25 11.47 -43.15 -24.25
N PRO A 26 11.59 -44.48 -24.03
CA PRO A 26 10.57 -45.24 -23.29
C PRO A 26 10.31 -44.71 -21.88
N ASP A 27 11.33 -44.19 -21.21
CA ASP A 27 11.22 -43.62 -19.85
C ASP A 27 10.34 -42.37 -19.77
N SER A 28 10.13 -41.67 -20.90
CA SER A 28 9.24 -40.51 -20.95
C SER A 28 7.77 -40.88 -20.73
N GLN A 29 7.39 -42.14 -20.96
CA GLN A 29 6.00 -42.59 -20.85
C GLN A 29 5.41 -42.30 -19.46
N THR A 30 6.16 -42.56 -18.39
CA THR A 30 5.68 -42.37 -17.01
C THR A 30 5.43 -40.91 -16.69
N VAL A 31 6.29 -40.01 -17.17
CA VAL A 31 6.16 -38.56 -16.97
C VAL A 31 4.96 -38.01 -17.75
N VAL A 32 4.80 -38.44 -19.01
CA VAL A 32 3.67 -38.01 -19.84
C VAL A 32 2.35 -38.52 -19.26
N GLN A 33 2.29 -39.76 -18.76
CA GLN A 33 1.11 -40.29 -18.05
C GLN A 33 0.79 -39.48 -16.80
N ALA A 34 1.79 -39.11 -16.00
CA ALA A 34 1.59 -38.29 -14.81
C ALA A 34 1.05 -36.89 -15.14
N LEU A 35 1.55 -36.26 -16.21
CA LEU A 35 1.06 -34.97 -16.68
C LEU A 35 -0.38 -35.05 -17.16
N VAL A 36 -0.72 -36.07 -17.97
CA VAL A 36 -2.08 -36.29 -18.46
C VAL A 36 -3.03 -36.54 -17.29
N ALA A 37 -2.65 -37.35 -16.31
CA ALA A 37 -3.45 -37.58 -15.10
C ALA A 37 -3.65 -36.30 -14.27
N TYR A 38 -2.60 -35.49 -14.10
CA TYR A 38 -2.68 -34.22 -13.37
C TYR A 38 -3.64 -33.23 -14.04
N TYR A 39 -3.54 -33.07 -15.36
CA TYR A 39 -4.41 -32.15 -16.09
C TYR A 39 -5.83 -32.69 -16.28
N ASN A 40 -6.03 -34.01 -16.43
CA ASN A 40 -7.37 -34.60 -16.43
C ASN A 40 -8.05 -34.44 -15.07
N ALA A 41 -7.32 -34.56 -13.95
CA ALA A 41 -7.87 -34.24 -12.63
C ALA A 41 -8.22 -32.74 -12.49
N LYS A 42 -7.48 -31.86 -13.16
CA LYS A 42 -7.68 -30.40 -13.17
C LYS A 42 -8.73 -29.92 -14.17
N LEU A 43 -9.06 -30.72 -15.19
CA LEU A 43 -10.05 -30.42 -16.23
C LEU A 43 -11.38 -31.14 -15.99
N SER A 44 -11.36 -32.29 -15.29
CA SER A 44 -12.55 -32.99 -14.79
C SER A 44 -13.28 -32.21 -13.68
N THR A 45 -12.73 -31.08 -13.20
CA THR A 45 -13.47 -30.08 -12.44
C THR A 45 -14.32 -29.23 -13.38
N ASP A 46 -15.24 -29.89 -14.08
CA ASP A 46 -16.48 -29.27 -14.54
C ASP A 46 -17.55 -29.54 -13.46
N GLU A 47 -17.28 -29.04 -12.25
CA GLU A 47 -18.37 -28.75 -11.31
C GLU A 47 -18.99 -27.42 -11.77
N PRO A 48 -20.33 -27.32 -11.89
CA PRO A 48 -20.98 -26.04 -12.07
C PRO A 48 -20.52 -25.09 -10.96
N ARG A 49 -20.39 -23.78 -11.25
CA ARG A 49 -20.20 -22.71 -10.24
C ARG A 49 -20.95 -23.15 -8.97
N PRO A 50 -20.26 -23.38 -7.83
CA PRO A 50 -20.97 -23.92 -6.70
C PRO A 50 -21.99 -22.86 -6.28
N LYS A 51 -23.27 -23.17 -6.50
CA LYS A 51 -24.31 -22.71 -5.59
C LYS A 51 -23.77 -23.03 -4.21
N LYS A 52 -23.47 -21.97 -3.45
CA LYS A 52 -23.19 -21.94 -2.00
C LYS A 52 -23.41 -23.32 -1.39
N ARG A 53 -22.37 -24.16 -1.39
CA ARG A 53 -22.37 -25.31 -0.50
C ARG A 53 -22.32 -24.70 0.89
N LYS A 54 -23.40 -24.88 1.64
CA LYS A 54 -23.40 -24.80 3.09
C LYS A 54 -22.44 -25.92 3.52
N ILE A 55 -21.17 -25.59 3.71
CA ILE A 55 -20.17 -26.53 4.20
C ILE A 55 -20.24 -26.46 5.71
N ASP A 56 -20.68 -27.60 6.28
CA ASP A 56 -20.55 -27.97 7.68
C ASP A 56 -19.14 -27.66 8.20
N GLU A 57 -19.07 -26.89 9.29
CA GLU A 57 -18.30 -27.21 10.49
C GLU A 57 -16.99 -27.99 10.30
N SER A 58 -16.01 -27.44 9.55
CA SER A 58 -14.62 -27.88 9.67
C SER A 58 -13.58 -26.76 9.55
N SER A 59 -13.98 -25.51 9.77
CA SER A 59 -13.07 -24.45 10.20
C SER A 59 -13.01 -24.54 11.73
N GLY A 60 -11.83 -24.69 12.33
CA GLY A 60 -11.69 -24.82 13.78
C GLY A 60 -12.49 -23.74 14.54
N SER A 61 -12.94 -24.06 15.76
CA SER A 61 -13.81 -23.18 16.57
C SER A 61 -13.39 -21.71 16.48
N ILE A 62 -14.29 -20.85 15.99
CA ILE A 62 -14.03 -19.41 15.83
C ILE A 62 -13.63 -18.84 17.19
N ILE A 63 -12.45 -18.21 17.26
CA ILE A 63 -11.98 -17.54 18.46
C ILE A 63 -12.65 -16.19 18.58
N ALA A 64 -12.57 -15.40 17.50
CA ALA A 64 -13.16 -14.08 17.47
C ALA A 64 -13.53 -13.65 16.04
N THR A 65 -14.55 -12.82 15.92
CA THR A 65 -14.92 -12.12 14.70
C THR A 65 -14.96 -10.62 14.98
N ILE A 66 -14.11 -9.85 14.30
CA ILE A 66 -14.11 -8.40 14.34
C ILE A 66 -14.96 -7.92 13.17
N ASN A 67 -16.09 -7.30 13.47
CA ASN A 67 -17.02 -6.91 12.43
C ASN A 67 -16.60 -5.62 11.74
N ASP A 68 -17.01 -5.50 10.49
CA ASP A 68 -17.20 -4.20 9.84
C ASP A 68 -15.93 -3.37 9.61
N LEU A 69 -14.80 -4.05 9.35
CA LEU A 69 -13.52 -3.41 9.02
C LEU A 69 -13.47 -2.97 7.55
N SER A 70 -12.89 -1.81 7.29
CA SER A 70 -12.74 -1.26 5.93
C SER A 70 -11.43 -1.74 5.31
N PHE A 71 -11.49 -2.75 4.43
CA PHE A 71 -10.31 -3.26 3.73
C PHE A 71 -10.01 -2.42 2.50
N GLN A 72 -8.71 -2.27 2.23
CA GLN A 72 -8.15 -1.70 1.01
C GLN A 72 -7.52 -2.80 0.14
N GLN A 73 -6.99 -3.85 0.76
CA GLN A 73 -6.35 -5.01 0.13
C GLN A 73 -6.78 -6.29 0.89
N PRO A 74 -7.12 -7.41 0.22
CA PRO A 74 -6.96 -7.66 -1.22
C PRO A 74 -7.97 -6.91 -2.10
N THR A 75 -9.18 -6.67 -1.58
CA THR A 75 -10.25 -5.95 -2.28
C THR A 75 -10.78 -4.82 -1.41
N ARG A 76 -11.09 -3.67 -2.04
CA ARG A 76 -11.64 -2.52 -1.33
C ARG A 76 -13.13 -2.71 -1.01
N LYS A 77 -13.43 -3.34 0.12
CA LYS A 77 -14.79 -3.55 0.65
C LYS A 77 -14.78 -3.58 2.19
N LYS A 78 -15.98 -3.63 2.78
CA LYS A 78 -16.16 -3.83 4.22
C LYS A 78 -16.28 -5.32 4.51
N TYR A 79 -15.42 -5.84 5.38
CA TYR A 79 -15.40 -7.26 5.75
C TYR A 79 -15.39 -7.44 7.27
N ASN A 80 -15.84 -8.61 7.70
CA ASN A 80 -15.57 -9.15 9.02
C ASN A 80 -14.26 -9.94 8.98
N LEU A 81 -13.36 -9.65 9.92
CA LEU A 81 -12.12 -10.42 10.12
C LEU A 81 -12.38 -11.52 11.14
N ILE A 82 -12.27 -12.77 10.71
CA ILE A 82 -12.53 -13.95 11.52
C ILE A 82 -11.19 -14.59 11.87
N VAL A 83 -10.99 -14.85 13.16
CA VAL A 83 -9.79 -15.46 13.72
C VAL A 83 -10.14 -16.85 14.23
N THR A 84 -9.44 -17.84 13.70
CA THR A 84 -9.50 -19.24 14.14
C THR A 84 -8.14 -19.66 14.69
N PRO A 85 -8.00 -20.83 15.35
CA PRO A 85 -6.70 -21.28 15.87
C PRO A 85 -5.61 -21.46 14.81
N SER A 86 -5.98 -21.66 13.54
CA SER A 86 -5.05 -21.96 12.45
C SER A 86 -5.10 -20.99 11.28
N HIS A 87 -6.17 -20.20 11.13
CA HIS A 87 -6.40 -19.34 9.97
C HIS A 87 -6.94 -17.96 10.34
N LEU A 88 -6.58 -16.98 9.51
CA LEU A 88 -7.29 -15.71 9.39
C LEU A 88 -8.18 -15.76 8.15
N GLN A 89 -9.42 -15.33 8.29
CA GLN A 89 -10.42 -15.35 7.23
C GLN A 89 -11.10 -13.99 7.12
N ILE A 90 -11.56 -13.63 5.94
CA ILE A 90 -12.45 -12.48 5.74
C ILE A 90 -13.77 -12.93 5.12
N ALA A 91 -14.86 -12.42 5.67
CA ALA A 91 -16.22 -12.63 5.15
C ALA A 91 -16.85 -11.27 4.88
N LEU A 92 -17.62 -11.13 3.80
CA LEU A 92 -18.27 -9.87 3.46
C LEU A 92 -19.19 -9.43 4.61
N SER A 93 -19.18 -8.14 4.97
CA SER A 93 -20.10 -7.62 6.00
C SER A 93 -21.55 -7.98 5.68
N GLY A 94 -22.25 -8.60 6.62
CA GLY A 94 -23.62 -9.10 6.42
C GLY A 94 -23.73 -10.46 5.71
N SER A 95 -22.60 -11.12 5.41
CA SER A 95 -22.55 -12.47 4.85
C SER A 95 -21.74 -13.41 5.74
N GLU A 96 -22.14 -14.69 5.76
CA GLU A 96 -21.36 -15.77 6.38
C GLU A 96 -20.41 -16.44 5.37
N VAL A 97 -20.41 -15.97 4.11
CA VAL A 97 -19.55 -16.54 3.07
C VAL A 97 -18.13 -15.99 3.23
N ILE A 98 -17.18 -16.89 3.49
CA ILE A 98 -15.75 -16.59 3.50
C ILE A 98 -15.32 -16.24 2.06
N GLU A 99 -14.74 -15.05 1.87
CA GLU A 99 -14.20 -14.60 0.57
C GLU A 99 -12.73 -15.02 0.42
N ASN A 100 -11.95 -14.87 1.49
CA ASN A 100 -10.55 -15.31 1.53
C ASN A 100 -10.20 -15.93 2.87
N GLU A 101 -9.24 -16.84 2.84
CA GLU A 101 -8.69 -17.53 4.00
C GLU A 101 -7.18 -17.68 3.85
N TRP A 102 -6.46 -17.50 4.96
CA TRP A 102 -5.02 -17.63 5.03
C TRP A 102 -4.58 -18.36 6.29
N PRO A 103 -3.65 -19.32 6.20
CA PRO A 103 -3.02 -19.89 7.39
C PRO A 103 -2.37 -18.79 8.23
N ALA A 104 -2.65 -18.80 9.54
CA ALA A 104 -2.11 -17.82 10.49
C ALA A 104 -0.58 -17.89 10.54
N GLU A 105 -0.01 -19.08 10.41
CA GLU A 105 1.43 -19.31 10.39
C GLU A 105 2.14 -18.72 9.17
N HIS A 106 1.43 -18.32 8.12
CA HIS A 106 2.04 -17.68 6.95
C HIS A 106 2.21 -16.17 7.13
N PHE A 107 1.73 -15.57 8.21
CA PHE A 107 2.02 -14.16 8.52
C PHE A 107 3.36 -14.03 9.25
N SER A 108 4.11 -12.98 8.92
CA SER A 108 5.42 -12.69 9.52
C SER A 108 5.40 -11.44 10.40
N LEU A 109 4.62 -10.44 10.00
CA LEU A 109 4.60 -9.13 10.63
C LEU A 109 3.25 -8.45 10.42
N GLY A 110 2.72 -7.85 11.48
CA GLY A 110 1.69 -6.84 11.43
C GLY A 110 2.29 -5.46 11.64
N VAL A 111 1.73 -4.47 10.98
CA VAL A 111 2.02 -3.07 11.22
C VAL A 111 0.70 -2.36 11.43
N TYR A 112 0.62 -1.44 12.38
CA TYR A 112 -0.44 -0.44 12.36
C TYR A 112 0.13 0.94 12.61
N VAL A 113 -0.39 1.93 11.90
CA VAL A 113 0.06 3.32 11.95
C VAL A 113 -1.15 4.27 11.91
N PRO A 114 -1.03 5.51 12.41
CA PRO A 114 -1.98 6.57 12.13
C PRO A 114 -2.10 6.77 10.62
N THR A 115 -3.32 6.81 10.12
CA THR A 115 -3.60 6.99 8.69
C THR A 115 -3.27 8.44 8.31
N PRO A 116 -2.48 8.68 7.26
CA PRO A 116 -2.21 10.03 6.78
C PRO A 116 -3.51 10.82 6.57
N ASP A 117 -3.54 12.03 7.11
CA ASP A 117 -4.63 13.01 6.98
C ASP A 117 -6.02 12.55 7.45
N LYS A 118 -6.12 11.42 8.19
CA LYS A 118 -7.41 10.87 8.65
C LYS A 118 -7.33 10.40 10.10
N PRO A 119 -8.37 10.67 10.92
CA PRO A 119 -8.46 10.19 12.31
C PRO A 119 -8.85 8.70 12.35
N SER A 120 -7.92 7.86 11.91
CA SER A 120 -8.08 6.41 11.81
C SER A 120 -6.72 5.73 11.82
N HIS A 121 -6.67 4.46 12.15
CA HIS A 121 -5.46 3.65 12.11
C HIS A 121 -5.53 2.66 10.95
N THR A 122 -4.46 2.56 10.16
CA THR A 122 -4.35 1.59 9.06
C THR A 122 -3.43 0.45 9.47
N PHE A 123 -3.93 -0.76 9.29
CA PHE A 123 -3.24 -2.03 9.49
C PHE A 123 -2.71 -2.55 8.17
N ALA A 124 -1.50 -3.11 8.17
CA ALA A 124 -0.98 -3.94 7.10
C ALA A 124 -0.42 -5.24 7.69
N LEU A 125 -0.94 -6.37 7.22
CA LEU A 125 -0.47 -7.70 7.60
C LEU A 125 0.36 -8.27 6.46
N PHE A 126 1.63 -8.53 6.74
CA PHE A 126 2.60 -9.04 5.79
C PHE A 126 2.79 -10.54 5.94
N ARG A 127 2.96 -11.18 4.79
CA ARG A 127 3.17 -12.61 4.66
C ARG A 127 4.66 -12.95 4.77
N LYS A 128 4.97 -14.18 5.17
CA LYS A 128 6.35 -14.70 5.22
C LYS A 128 6.97 -14.75 3.84
N GLN A 129 6.17 -15.10 2.83
CA GLN A 129 6.59 -15.03 1.44
C GLN A 129 6.51 -13.58 0.98
N ALA A 130 7.66 -12.96 0.77
CA ALA A 130 7.78 -11.54 0.45
C ALA A 130 7.03 -11.14 -0.84
N SER A 131 6.87 -12.07 -1.78
CA SER A 131 6.15 -11.88 -3.04
C SER A 131 4.62 -11.96 -2.93
N GLU A 132 4.06 -12.12 -1.73
CA GLU A 132 2.60 -12.06 -1.54
C GLU A 132 2.15 -10.64 -1.16
N GLU A 133 0.95 -10.24 -1.59
CA GLU A 133 0.39 -8.92 -1.24
C GLU A 133 0.11 -8.83 0.27
N ALA A 134 0.28 -7.63 0.81
CA ALA A 134 -0.17 -7.34 2.16
C ALA A 134 -1.70 -7.31 2.23
N ILE A 135 -2.24 -7.67 3.39
CA ILE A 135 -3.66 -7.44 3.71
C ILE A 135 -3.73 -6.10 4.43
N VAL A 136 -4.53 -5.17 3.91
CA VAL A 136 -4.58 -3.80 4.41
C VAL A 136 -6.02 -3.43 4.75
N PHE A 137 -6.23 -2.94 5.96
CA PHE A 137 -7.53 -2.45 6.42
C PHE A 137 -7.39 -1.28 7.38
N THR A 138 -8.44 -0.50 7.51
CA THR A 138 -8.47 0.71 8.34
C THR A 138 -9.54 0.61 9.41
N VAL A 139 -9.21 1.11 10.60
CA VAL A 139 -10.08 1.21 11.76
C VAL A 139 -10.25 2.70 12.07
N GLN A 140 -11.48 3.21 11.98
CA GLN A 140 -11.78 4.60 12.31
C GLN A 140 -11.57 4.85 13.81
N ASP A 141 -11.11 6.04 14.20
CA ASP A 141 -10.97 6.37 15.62
C ASP A 141 -12.33 6.70 16.25
N LYS A 142 -13.21 7.35 15.48
CA LYS A 142 -14.60 7.60 15.89
C LYS A 142 -15.46 6.34 15.75
N GLY A 143 -16.51 6.24 16.58
CA GLY A 143 -17.45 5.12 16.61
C GLY A 143 -16.92 3.90 17.37
N SER A 144 -17.68 2.80 17.37
CA SER A 144 -17.30 1.54 17.98
C SER A 144 -17.11 0.44 16.95
N ILE A 145 -16.41 -0.62 17.35
CA ILE A 145 -16.36 -1.90 16.63
C ILE A 145 -16.97 -2.99 17.52
N THR A 146 -17.53 -4.01 16.89
CA THR A 146 -18.05 -5.19 17.60
C THR A 146 -17.09 -6.36 17.40
N ILE A 147 -16.65 -6.96 18.50
CA ILE A 147 -15.86 -8.18 18.54
C ILE A 147 -16.73 -9.28 19.13
N LYS A 148 -17.07 -10.28 18.32
CA LYS A 148 -17.81 -11.47 18.76
C LYS A 148 -16.84 -12.57 19.14
N ARG A 149 -17.04 -13.24 20.27
CA ARG A 149 -16.22 -14.38 20.70
C ARG A 149 -17.11 -15.56 21.04
N ALA A 150 -16.62 -16.79 20.80
CA ALA A 150 -17.40 -17.98 21.11
C ALA A 150 -17.74 -18.03 22.62
N ASN A 151 -19.02 -18.27 22.93
CA ASN A 151 -19.54 -18.41 24.29
C ASN A 151 -19.35 -17.18 25.20
N GLN A 152 -19.19 -15.98 24.62
CA GLN A 152 -19.11 -14.71 25.35
C GLN A 152 -20.08 -13.71 24.73
N PRO A 153 -20.59 -12.73 25.51
CA PRO A 153 -21.38 -11.65 24.94
C PRO A 153 -20.55 -10.82 23.96
N ASP A 154 -21.23 -10.21 22.99
CA ASP A 154 -20.61 -9.32 22.01
C ASP A 154 -19.89 -8.17 22.73
N GLU A 155 -18.58 -8.04 22.47
CA GLU A 155 -17.75 -7.00 23.03
C GLU A 155 -17.81 -5.77 22.11
N THR A 156 -18.30 -4.65 22.64
CA THR A 156 -18.27 -3.37 21.92
C THR A 156 -17.07 -2.56 22.39
N VAL A 157 -16.18 -2.23 21.46
CA VAL A 157 -14.94 -1.49 21.74
C VAL A 157 -15.02 -0.12 21.09
N ASP A 158 -14.95 0.93 21.90
CA ASP A 158 -15.04 2.34 21.48
C ASP A 158 -13.68 3.07 21.57
N LYS A 159 -12.79 2.65 22.47
CA LYS A 159 -11.45 3.23 22.69
C LYS A 159 -10.34 2.25 22.36
N ASP A 160 -9.18 2.78 21.97
CA ASP A 160 -7.94 2.02 21.72
C ASP A 160 -8.13 0.80 20.80
N LYS A 161 -9.09 0.89 19.86
CA LYS A 161 -9.51 -0.19 18.97
C LYS A 161 -8.33 -0.87 18.27
N HIS A 162 -7.36 -0.07 17.83
CA HIS A 162 -6.16 -0.58 17.17
C HIS A 162 -5.33 -1.47 18.12
N THR A 163 -5.15 -1.08 19.38
CA THR A 163 -4.44 -1.87 20.39
C THR A 163 -5.18 -3.16 20.72
N VAL A 164 -6.52 -3.10 20.83
CA VAL A 164 -7.35 -4.28 21.07
C VAL A 164 -7.26 -5.27 19.91
N ILE A 165 -7.35 -4.80 18.66
CA ILE A 165 -7.22 -5.64 17.45
C ILE A 165 -5.82 -6.24 17.37
N ALA A 166 -4.77 -5.44 17.55
CA ALA A 166 -3.38 -5.91 17.49
C ALA A 166 -3.11 -6.98 18.56
N ARG A 167 -3.58 -6.76 19.80
CA ARG A 167 -3.46 -7.74 20.89
C ARG A 167 -4.19 -9.04 20.56
N LEU A 168 -5.42 -8.95 20.04
CA LEU A 168 -6.20 -10.11 19.63
C LEU A 168 -5.48 -10.94 18.55
N LEU A 169 -4.94 -10.27 17.52
CA LEU A 169 -4.19 -10.93 16.44
C LEU A 169 -2.85 -11.50 16.93
N MET A 170 -2.17 -10.83 17.86
CA MET A 170 -0.94 -11.32 18.46
C MET A 170 -1.18 -12.58 19.30
N GLU A 171 -2.17 -12.56 20.18
CA GLU A 171 -2.49 -13.68 21.09
C GLU A 171 -2.99 -14.91 20.32
N ASN A 172 -3.80 -14.71 19.27
CA ASN A 172 -4.55 -15.80 18.63
C ASN A 172 -4.04 -16.20 17.24
N ALA A 173 -3.39 -15.28 16.51
CA ALA A 173 -2.78 -15.56 15.21
C ALA A 173 -1.24 -15.51 15.23
N ARG A 174 -0.62 -15.21 16.38
CA ARG A 174 0.84 -15.14 16.57
C ARG A 174 1.53 -14.14 15.65
N ILE A 175 0.82 -13.06 15.30
CA ILE A 175 1.35 -11.98 14.47
C ILE A 175 1.98 -10.92 15.37
N ASN A 176 3.29 -10.72 15.24
CA ASN A 176 3.98 -9.64 15.94
C ASN A 176 3.66 -8.30 15.29
N PHE A 177 3.51 -7.25 16.09
CA PHE A 177 3.22 -5.91 15.60
C PHE A 177 4.39 -4.95 15.80
N THR A 178 4.62 -4.09 14.82
CA THR A 178 5.45 -2.89 14.96
C THR A 178 4.58 -1.66 14.74
N THR A 179 4.90 -0.59 15.44
CA THR A 179 4.13 0.67 15.41
C THR A 179 5.09 1.85 15.33
N PRO A 180 4.61 3.04 14.95
CA PRO A 180 5.41 4.24 15.08
C PRO A 180 5.76 4.50 16.54
N ASP A 181 6.89 5.15 16.74
CA ASP A 181 7.42 5.53 18.04
C ASP A 181 8.19 6.83 17.86
N THR A 182 7.87 7.83 18.68
CA THR A 182 8.49 9.16 18.62
C THR A 182 9.99 9.12 18.92
N GLN A 183 10.46 8.11 19.66
CA GLN A 183 11.89 7.92 19.85
C GLN A 183 12.56 7.45 18.56
N SER A 184 11.86 6.66 17.76
CA SER A 184 12.40 6.07 16.53
C SER A 184 12.44 7.09 15.41
N PHE A 185 11.31 7.75 15.12
CA PHE A 185 11.24 8.79 14.09
C PHE A 185 10.23 9.86 14.47
N ARG A 186 10.55 11.11 14.12
CA ARG A 186 9.66 12.25 14.18
C ARG A 186 9.83 13.08 12.92
N SER A 187 8.73 13.32 12.21
CA SER A 187 8.72 14.24 11.07
C SER A 187 9.16 15.63 11.54
N THR A 188 10.06 16.23 10.78
CA THR A 188 10.54 17.62 10.97
C THR A 188 9.84 18.59 10.03
N GLY A 189 9.01 18.07 9.12
CA GLY A 189 8.22 18.86 8.19
C GLY A 189 7.17 19.73 8.87
N VAL A 190 6.80 20.77 8.13
CA VAL A 190 5.76 21.72 8.52
C VAL A 190 4.51 21.49 7.69
N SER A 191 3.38 21.95 8.22
CA SER A 191 2.12 22.00 7.47
C SER A 191 2.27 22.92 6.26
N ALA A 192 1.98 22.42 5.05
CA ALA A 192 1.94 23.26 3.85
C ALA A 192 0.95 24.44 3.98
N THR A 193 -0.15 24.26 4.73
CA THR A 193 -1.19 25.28 4.90
C THR A 193 -0.88 26.28 6.01
N THR A 194 -0.28 25.82 7.13
CA THR A 194 -0.12 26.66 8.33
C THR A 194 1.33 27.04 8.64
N GLY A 195 2.31 26.43 7.97
CA GLY A 195 3.74 26.63 8.23
C GLY A 195 4.19 26.14 9.62
N LYS A 196 3.31 25.50 10.39
CA LYS A 196 3.61 25.03 11.75
C LYS A 196 4.11 23.58 11.73
N PRO A 197 4.99 23.19 12.68
CA PRO A 197 5.39 21.80 12.85
C PRO A 197 4.16 20.91 13.03
N GLN A 198 4.11 19.80 12.30
CA GLN A 198 3.07 18.79 12.45
C GLN A 198 3.65 17.54 13.10
N GLU A 199 2.96 17.01 14.10
CA GLU A 199 3.32 15.73 14.69
C GLU A 199 2.87 14.60 13.77
N ARG A 200 3.76 14.22 12.85
CA ARG A 200 3.56 13.13 11.89
C ARG A 200 4.63 12.07 12.08
N TYR A 201 4.24 10.83 11.82
CA TYR A 201 5.11 9.65 11.86
C TYR A 201 5.50 9.15 10.46
N HIS A 202 5.19 9.95 9.44
CA HIS A 202 5.46 9.63 8.05
C HIS A 202 5.95 10.85 7.30
N VAL A 203 6.56 10.58 6.15
CA VAL A 203 6.85 11.55 5.11
C VAL A 203 6.12 11.15 3.84
N ASN A 204 5.73 12.12 3.02
CA ASN A 204 5.13 11.85 1.72
C ASN A 204 6.24 11.59 0.71
N ALA A 205 6.03 10.59 -0.14
CA ALA A 205 7.01 10.19 -1.15
C ALA A 205 6.33 9.49 -2.32
N TYR A 206 7.06 9.40 -3.43
CA TYR A 206 6.63 8.67 -4.62
C TYR A 206 7.54 7.47 -4.84
N LEU A 207 6.96 6.28 -4.99
CA LEU A 207 7.66 5.11 -5.52
C LEU A 207 7.34 5.02 -7.01
N LYS A 208 8.29 5.42 -7.86
CA LYS A 208 8.05 5.64 -9.29
C LYS A 208 6.91 6.65 -9.49
N THR A 209 5.78 6.24 -10.06
CA THR A 209 4.59 7.09 -10.27
C THR A 209 3.54 6.95 -9.18
N LYS A 210 3.79 6.15 -8.14
CA LYS A 210 2.83 5.87 -7.07
C LYS A 210 3.13 6.74 -5.85
N GLU A 211 2.25 7.69 -5.59
CA GLU A 211 2.23 8.45 -4.34
C GLU A 211 1.89 7.54 -3.16
N GLY A 212 2.61 7.72 -2.05
CA GLY A 212 2.35 7.07 -0.78
C GLY A 212 3.05 7.78 0.38
N SER A 213 3.03 7.13 1.54
CA SER A 213 3.65 7.62 2.75
C SER A 213 4.70 6.62 3.24
N LEU A 214 5.87 7.13 3.59
CA LEU A 214 6.96 6.39 4.20
C LEU A 214 6.90 6.53 5.72
N PHE A 215 6.82 5.43 6.43
CA PHE A 215 6.89 5.38 7.89
C PHE A 215 8.22 4.73 8.30
N PHE A 216 9.00 5.44 9.09
CA PHE A 216 10.25 4.95 9.66
C PHE A 216 9.96 4.36 11.05
N LEU A 217 9.88 3.03 11.10
CA LEU A 217 9.45 2.28 12.28
C LEU A 217 10.67 1.68 13.01
N PRO A 218 10.53 1.30 14.29
CA PRO A 218 11.62 0.68 15.05
C PRO A 218 12.19 -0.59 14.39
N SER A 219 11.36 -1.34 13.67
CA SER A 219 11.73 -2.62 13.05
C SER A 219 12.03 -2.54 11.55
N GLY A 220 11.86 -1.38 10.91
CA GLY A 220 12.05 -1.21 9.46
C GLY A 220 11.30 -0.02 8.88
N VAL A 221 11.24 0.06 7.56
CA VAL A 221 10.58 1.14 6.82
C VAL A 221 9.35 0.60 6.09
N LEU A 222 8.19 1.21 6.28
CA LEU A 222 6.94 0.89 5.59
C LEU A 222 6.66 1.95 4.51
N PHE A 223 6.31 1.51 3.30
CA PHE A 223 5.71 2.34 2.26
C PHE A 223 4.28 1.89 2.00
N GLY A 224 3.32 2.82 1.99
CA GLY A 224 1.92 2.48 1.76
C GLY A 224 0.99 3.69 1.81
N PHE A 225 -0.34 3.51 1.81
CA PHE A 225 -1.06 2.23 1.69
C PHE A 225 -1.72 2.02 0.32
N ARG A 226 -1.43 2.89 -0.66
CA ARG A 226 -1.73 2.60 -2.07
C ARG A 226 -0.84 1.45 -2.53
N LYS A 227 -1.35 0.61 -3.44
CA LYS A 227 -0.55 -0.48 -4.02
C LYS A 227 0.67 0.09 -4.77
N PRO A 228 1.90 -0.43 -4.52
CA PRO A 228 2.23 -1.53 -3.62
C PRO A 228 2.40 -1.08 -2.15
N THR A 229 1.91 -1.89 -1.20
CA THR A 229 2.22 -1.72 0.23
C THR A 229 3.44 -2.57 0.56
N LEU A 230 4.56 -1.94 0.91
CA LEU A 230 5.86 -2.61 1.08
C LEU A 230 6.40 -2.40 2.48
N PHE A 231 6.98 -3.45 3.08
CA PHE A 231 7.74 -3.33 4.31
C PHE A 231 9.18 -3.80 4.11
N CYS A 232 10.12 -2.94 4.45
CA CYS A 232 11.56 -3.16 4.38
C CYS A 232 12.09 -3.40 5.81
N PRO A 233 12.29 -4.66 6.24
CA PRO A 233 12.81 -4.93 7.58
C PRO A 233 14.18 -4.30 7.76
N LEU A 234 14.44 -3.70 8.92
CA LEU A 234 15.71 -3.02 9.21
C LEU A 234 16.91 -3.96 9.00
N SER A 235 16.78 -5.23 9.39
CA SER A 235 17.79 -6.28 9.21
C SER A 235 18.10 -6.63 7.75
N SER A 236 17.28 -6.19 6.80
CA SER A 236 17.46 -6.41 5.37
C SER A 236 17.98 -5.17 4.64
N ILE A 237 17.97 -3.99 5.29
CA ILE A 237 18.49 -2.75 4.71
C ILE A 237 20.01 -2.78 4.80
N SER A 238 20.66 -2.70 3.64
CA SER A 238 22.12 -2.71 3.52
C SER A 238 22.70 -1.30 3.49
N ALA A 239 22.01 -0.36 2.85
CA ALA A 239 22.40 1.04 2.79
C ALA A 239 21.19 1.91 2.45
N ILE A 240 21.26 3.18 2.83
CA ILE A 240 20.35 4.23 2.39
C ILE A 240 21.19 5.33 1.77
N ALA A 241 20.72 5.91 0.67
CA ALA A 241 21.37 7.03 0.01
C ALA A 241 20.35 8.14 -0.30
N VAL A 242 20.73 9.37 0.01
CA VAL A 242 20.02 10.58 -0.39
C VAL A 242 20.62 11.09 -1.69
N ASN A 243 19.75 11.31 -2.68
CA ASN A 243 20.09 11.63 -4.05
C ASN A 243 19.26 12.83 -4.53
N SER A 244 19.59 13.38 -5.70
CA SER A 244 18.77 14.38 -6.40
C SER A 244 18.34 15.58 -5.52
N VAL A 245 19.24 16.08 -4.67
CA VAL A 245 18.90 17.14 -3.71
C VAL A 245 18.66 18.46 -4.45
N THR A 246 17.47 19.02 -4.30
CA THR A 246 17.07 20.33 -4.81
C THR A 246 16.84 21.32 -3.67
N GLN A 247 16.42 22.54 -3.99
CA GLN A 247 16.03 23.54 -2.99
C GLN A 247 14.75 23.21 -2.22
N ARG A 248 13.93 22.24 -2.68
CA ARG A 248 12.63 21.93 -2.05
C ARG A 248 12.48 20.47 -1.69
N THR A 249 13.07 19.58 -2.47
CA THR A 249 12.92 18.14 -2.33
C THR A 249 14.23 17.40 -2.53
N PHE A 250 14.26 16.14 -2.11
CA PHE A 250 15.31 15.17 -2.44
C PHE A 250 14.69 13.80 -2.69
N ASP A 251 15.52 12.88 -3.20
CA ASP A 251 15.16 11.49 -3.39
C ASP A 251 15.92 10.61 -2.38
N LEU A 252 15.31 9.49 -1.97
CA LEU A 252 15.86 8.52 -1.03
C LEU A 252 15.87 7.13 -1.68
N THR A 253 17.03 6.51 -1.79
CA THR A 253 17.17 5.14 -2.28
C THR A 253 17.48 4.20 -1.12
N ILE A 254 16.62 3.20 -0.91
CA ILE A 254 16.85 2.14 0.09
C ILE A 254 17.38 0.90 -0.62
N LYS A 255 18.64 0.53 -0.36
CA LYS A 255 19.27 -0.68 -0.89
C LYS A 255 19.12 -1.83 0.10
N MET A 256 18.62 -2.98 -0.36
CA MET A 256 18.32 -4.12 0.49
C MET A 256 19.01 -5.40 0.02
N ALA A 257 19.29 -6.28 0.97
CA ALA A 257 19.83 -7.61 0.72
C ALA A 257 18.75 -8.67 0.41
N LYS A 258 17.47 -8.36 0.66
CA LYS A 258 16.33 -9.27 0.50
C LYS A 258 15.10 -8.53 -0.02
N ILE A 259 14.19 -9.27 -0.64
CA ILE A 259 12.94 -8.74 -1.19
C ILE A 259 12.11 -8.16 -0.03
N PRO A 260 11.59 -6.92 -0.15
CA PRO A 260 10.74 -6.35 0.87
C PRO A 260 9.41 -7.12 0.91
N LEU A 261 8.79 -7.18 2.08
CA LEU A 261 7.50 -7.86 2.23
C LEU A 261 6.42 -7.08 1.49
N GLY A 262 5.50 -7.76 0.80
CA GLY A 262 4.42 -7.12 0.03
C GLY A 262 4.72 -6.93 -1.46
N SER A 263 5.86 -7.41 -1.96
CA SER A 263 6.33 -7.32 -3.35
C SER A 263 5.64 -8.30 -4.31
N ALA A 264 4.31 -8.32 -4.34
CA ALA A 264 3.59 -9.17 -5.30
C ALA A 264 3.63 -8.67 -6.74
N THR A 265 3.93 -7.39 -6.94
CA THR A 265 4.07 -6.82 -8.28
C THR A 265 5.47 -7.12 -8.82
N LYS A 266 5.56 -7.47 -10.12
CA LYS A 266 6.81 -7.60 -10.90
C LYS A 266 7.66 -6.30 -10.95
N GLN A 267 7.32 -5.29 -10.15
CA GLN A 267 8.03 -4.02 -10.09
C GLN A 267 9.33 -4.10 -9.28
N VAL A 268 9.50 -5.16 -8.50
CA VAL A 268 10.71 -5.47 -7.73
C VAL A 268 11.30 -6.78 -8.28
N THR A 269 11.88 -6.72 -9.48
CA THR A 269 12.61 -7.85 -10.08
C THR A 269 14.08 -7.81 -9.68
N GLU A 270 14.65 -8.98 -9.43
CA GLU A 270 16.05 -9.21 -9.02
C GLU A 270 17.10 -8.84 -10.10
N GLU A 271 16.67 -8.26 -11.22
CA GLU A 271 17.48 -8.13 -12.45
C GLU A 271 18.32 -6.83 -12.53
N GLU A 272 18.18 -5.92 -11.57
CA GLU A 272 19.05 -4.74 -11.45
C GLU A 272 19.95 -4.90 -10.21
N GLU A 273 21.22 -4.53 -10.34
CA GLU A 273 22.28 -4.63 -9.32
C GLU A 273 21.81 -4.23 -7.91
N GLY A 274 21.39 -5.24 -7.13
CA GLY A 274 20.88 -5.05 -5.77
C GLY A 274 19.46 -4.49 -5.71
N MET A 275 18.63 -5.05 -4.83
CA MET A 275 17.25 -4.59 -4.63
C MET A 275 17.23 -3.16 -4.07
N SER A 276 17.10 -2.19 -4.97
CA SER A 276 17.08 -0.77 -4.66
C SER A 276 15.67 -0.21 -4.83
N LEU A 277 15.15 0.44 -3.80
CA LEU A 277 13.85 1.12 -3.84
C LEU A 277 14.06 2.63 -3.87
N PRO A 278 13.89 3.28 -5.03
CA PRO A 278 13.97 4.73 -5.13
C PRO A 278 12.62 5.36 -4.72
N PHE A 279 12.68 6.28 -3.77
CA PHE A 279 11.60 7.13 -3.34
C PHE A 279 11.92 8.57 -3.72
N SER A 280 11.02 9.24 -4.42
CA SER A 280 11.26 10.59 -4.93
C SER A 280 10.34 11.63 -4.30
N MET A 281 10.69 12.90 -4.51
CA MET A 281 9.88 14.07 -4.12
C MET A 281 9.62 14.17 -2.60
N ILE A 282 10.60 13.76 -1.78
CA ILE A 282 10.53 13.94 -0.33
C ILE A 282 10.90 15.39 -0.02
N GLU A 283 10.14 16.07 0.84
CA GLU A 283 10.42 17.46 1.22
C GLU A 283 11.76 17.60 1.95
N GLN A 284 12.52 18.64 1.62
CA GLN A 284 13.81 18.94 2.27
C GLN A 284 13.69 19.15 3.78
N SER A 285 12.53 19.64 4.23
CA SER A 285 12.20 19.82 5.65
C SER A 285 12.24 18.51 6.45
N GLU A 286 12.12 17.35 5.80
CA GLU A 286 12.14 16.02 6.43
C GLU A 286 13.54 15.40 6.49
N TYR A 287 14.55 16.02 5.86
CA TYR A 287 15.91 15.47 5.79
C TYR A 287 16.51 15.22 7.16
N GLU A 288 16.38 16.17 8.09
CA GLU A 288 16.95 16.06 9.43
C GLU A 288 16.33 14.89 10.22
N GLY A 289 15.00 14.74 10.17
CA GLY A 289 14.30 13.62 10.79
C GLY A 289 14.73 12.26 10.22
N ILE A 290 14.88 12.17 8.90
CA ILE A 290 15.32 10.95 8.21
C ILE A 290 16.78 10.63 8.56
N ASN A 291 17.66 11.61 8.50
CA ASN A 291 19.07 11.45 8.84
C ASN A 291 19.25 11.02 10.31
N ALA A 292 18.47 11.57 11.24
CA ALA A 292 18.47 11.14 12.64
C ALA A 292 18.07 9.66 12.79
N TYR A 293 17.07 9.20 12.03
CA TYR A 293 16.67 7.79 12.01
C TYR A 293 17.78 6.87 11.47
N ILE A 294 18.41 7.23 10.35
CA ILE A 294 19.51 6.47 9.73
C ILE A 294 20.66 6.32 10.72
N ASN A 295 21.09 7.43 11.33
CA ASN A 295 22.17 7.45 12.31
C ASN A 295 21.83 6.61 13.56
N LYS A 296 20.60 6.71 14.06
CA LYS A 296 20.15 5.95 15.24
C LYS A 296 20.12 4.45 14.99
N THR A 297 19.70 4.04 13.80
CA THR A 297 19.57 2.62 13.43
C THR A 297 20.89 1.99 12.99
N GLY A 298 21.93 2.80 12.77
CA GLY A 298 23.24 2.33 12.32
C GLY A 298 23.22 1.78 10.90
N ILE A 299 22.24 2.17 10.09
CA ILE A 299 22.20 1.84 8.67
C ILE A 299 23.37 2.54 7.98
N ASN A 300 24.03 1.86 7.05
CA ASN A 300 25.12 2.45 6.28
C ASN A 300 24.59 3.59 5.40
N ASP A 301 25.00 4.82 5.70
CA ASP A 301 24.70 6.00 4.89
C ASP A 301 25.68 6.08 3.71
N ARG A 302 25.14 5.97 2.49
CA ARG A 302 25.89 6.06 1.23
C ARG A 302 25.58 7.31 0.42
N SER A 303 24.98 8.33 1.06
CA SER A 303 24.66 9.61 0.41
C SER A 303 25.90 10.37 -0.07
N MET A 304 27.09 10.04 0.43
CA MET A 304 28.37 10.67 0.09
C MET A 304 29.22 9.84 -0.90
N ASP A 305 28.69 8.74 -1.44
CA ASP A 305 29.39 7.94 -2.45
C ASP A 305 29.56 8.77 -3.74
N GLU A 306 30.75 8.72 -4.35
CA GLU A 306 31.12 9.58 -5.48
C GLU A 306 30.19 9.44 -6.71
N GLU A 307 29.52 8.30 -6.86
CA GLU A 307 28.53 8.03 -7.92
C GLU A 307 27.21 8.81 -7.74
N LEU A 308 26.91 9.25 -6.51
CA LEU A 308 25.64 9.90 -6.14
C LEU A 308 25.80 11.39 -5.84
N LYS A 309 27.06 11.85 -5.79
CA LYS A 309 27.39 13.25 -5.59
C LYS A 309 26.93 14.06 -6.81
N ALA A 310 26.20 15.14 -6.56
CA ALA A 310 25.79 16.05 -7.63
C ALA A 310 27.04 16.51 -8.41
N PRO A 311 27.01 16.50 -9.76
CA PRO A 311 28.14 16.96 -10.54
C PRO A 311 28.48 18.40 -10.13
N GLU A 312 29.75 18.63 -9.79
CA GLU A 312 30.21 19.96 -9.42
C GLU A 312 29.86 20.95 -10.53
N PRO A 313 29.31 22.13 -10.21
CA PRO A 313 29.04 23.14 -11.22
C PRO A 313 30.36 23.47 -11.90
N LYS A 314 30.46 23.14 -13.19
CA LYS A 314 31.62 23.50 -14.01
C LYS A 314 31.75 25.01 -13.96
N SER A 315 32.74 25.50 -13.20
CA SER A 315 33.19 26.89 -13.31
C SER A 315 33.48 27.14 -14.79
N ARG A 316 32.70 28.02 -15.44
CA ARG A 316 32.99 28.50 -16.79
C ARG A 316 34.34 29.22 -16.73
N LYS A 317 35.41 28.49 -17.05
CA LYS A 317 36.67 29.07 -17.48
C LYS A 317 36.58 29.21 -18.99
N ASP A 318 36.00 30.31 -19.44
CA ASP A 318 36.32 30.79 -20.79
C ASP A 318 37.53 31.69 -20.69
N GLY A 319 38.62 31.21 -21.29
CA GLY A 319 39.83 31.95 -21.48
C GLY A 319 39.69 32.89 -22.67
N LEU A 320 40.14 34.13 -22.50
CA LEU A 320 40.67 34.90 -23.60
C LEU A 320 42.17 35.10 -23.38
N THR A 321 42.91 34.56 -24.33
CA THR A 321 44.29 34.91 -24.64
C THR A 321 44.39 36.39 -25.02
N GLY A 322 45.30 37.13 -24.36
CA GLY A 322 45.66 38.49 -24.71
C GLY A 322 46.98 38.85 -24.04
N ASP A 323 48.04 38.85 -24.85
CA ASP A 323 49.43 39.16 -24.54
C ASP A 323 49.61 40.66 -24.20
N GLY A 324 50.47 40.99 -23.24
CA GLY A 324 50.73 42.38 -22.82
C GLY A 324 51.51 42.52 -21.50
N ASP A 325 52.83 42.33 -21.58
CA ASP A 325 53.95 42.91 -20.79
C ASP A 325 53.59 44.31 -20.18
N ASP A 326 53.99 44.81 -19.00
CA ASP A 326 55.01 44.50 -17.99
C ASP A 326 54.72 45.39 -16.73
N THR A 327 55.49 45.20 -15.65
CA THR A 327 55.73 46.09 -14.47
C THR A 327 55.03 45.83 -13.10
N ASP A 328 55.76 45.07 -12.27
CA ASP A 328 56.13 45.25 -10.85
C ASP A 328 55.25 46.05 -9.85
N GLY A 329 55.00 45.45 -8.68
CA GLY A 329 54.96 46.19 -7.41
C GLY A 329 53.81 45.94 -6.42
N ARG A 330 54.11 45.16 -5.36
CA ARG A 330 53.68 45.32 -3.93
C ARG A 330 52.21 45.13 -3.47
N ALA A 331 52.06 44.11 -2.62
CA ALA A 331 51.61 44.11 -1.21
C ALA A 331 50.23 44.66 -0.76
N MET A 332 49.55 43.79 0.02
CA MET A 332 48.68 44.00 1.19
C MET A 332 47.24 44.57 1.04
N ASP A 333 46.30 43.69 1.42
CA ASP A 333 45.35 43.79 2.54
C ASP A 333 44.15 44.78 2.51
N THR A 334 43.05 44.27 3.09
CA THR A 334 41.85 44.92 3.64
C THR A 334 40.67 45.37 2.76
N LYS A 335 39.55 44.64 2.96
CA LYS A 335 38.18 45.08 3.34
C LYS A 335 37.63 46.42 2.80
N ALA A 336 36.48 46.34 2.12
CA ALA A 336 35.17 46.97 2.43
C ALA A 336 34.23 46.71 1.22
N MET A 337 33.04 46.13 1.39
CA MET A 337 31.72 46.81 1.32
C MET A 337 31.62 47.77 0.12
N GLU A 338 30.77 47.55 -0.88
CA GLU A 338 29.32 47.83 -0.90
C GLU A 338 28.72 47.06 -2.11
N GLU A 339 27.64 46.29 -1.96
CA GLU A 339 26.25 46.67 -2.34
C GLU A 339 26.15 47.52 -3.61
N GLU A 340 25.84 46.88 -4.74
CA GLU A 340 25.07 47.48 -5.84
C GLU A 340 24.25 46.38 -6.52
N GLU A 341 22.94 46.44 -6.27
CA GLU A 341 21.90 45.83 -7.10
C GLU A 341 21.93 46.54 -8.47
N GLU A 342 22.08 45.79 -9.56
CA GLU A 342 21.68 46.27 -10.88
C GLU A 342 20.80 45.20 -11.55
N GLU A 343 19.53 45.57 -11.68
CA GLU A 343 18.59 45.03 -12.65
C GLU A 343 19.17 45.15 -14.05
N GLN A 344 19.09 44.08 -14.84
CA GLN A 344 19.11 44.15 -16.30
C GLN A 344 18.39 42.92 -16.85
N ASP A 345 17.06 43.04 -16.89
CA ASP A 345 16.24 42.50 -17.98
C ASP A 345 16.74 43.17 -19.28
N GLU A 346 17.09 42.38 -20.29
CA GLU A 346 16.72 42.58 -21.71
C GLU A 346 17.41 41.53 -22.62
N ASP A 347 16.62 41.05 -23.58
CA ASP A 347 16.94 40.25 -24.77
C ASP A 347 17.01 38.71 -24.68
N PHE A 348 15.82 38.10 -24.54
CA PHE A 348 15.53 36.78 -25.13
C PHE A 348 14.72 36.98 -26.42
N GLU A 349 15.38 36.92 -27.58
CA GLU A 349 14.72 36.77 -28.88
C GLU A 349 14.39 35.28 -29.11
N PRO A 350 13.10 34.89 -29.20
CA PRO A 350 12.74 33.57 -29.69
C PRO A 350 12.86 33.58 -31.22
N SER A 351 13.77 32.77 -31.76
CA SER A 351 13.84 32.48 -33.19
C SER A 351 12.53 31.84 -33.66
N GLU A 352 11.77 32.57 -34.48
CA GLU A 352 10.67 32.05 -35.27
C GLU A 352 11.21 31.14 -36.38
N GLU A 353 10.98 29.84 -36.27
CA GLU A 353 10.88 28.97 -37.43
C GLU A 353 9.68 28.03 -37.25
N GLU A 354 8.76 28.16 -38.20
CA GLU A 354 7.45 27.54 -38.30
C GLU A 354 7.55 26.03 -38.53
N GLU A 355 6.88 25.21 -37.71
CA GLU A 355 6.38 23.88 -38.12
C GLU A 355 4.95 23.66 -37.62
N ASP A 356 4.03 23.94 -38.54
CA ASP A 356 2.73 23.32 -38.84
C ASP A 356 1.72 23.03 -37.69
N PRO A 357 0.55 23.73 -37.65
CA PRO A 357 -0.53 23.42 -36.73
C PRO A 357 -1.32 22.19 -37.22
N LEU A 358 -1.18 21.06 -36.52
CA LEU A 358 -2.08 19.93 -36.73
C LEU A 358 -3.51 20.32 -36.34
N GLU A 359 -4.36 20.33 -37.37
CA GLU A 359 -5.80 20.57 -37.33
C GLU A 359 -6.48 19.66 -36.30
N TYR A 360 -7.11 20.28 -35.30
CA TYR A 360 -8.00 19.63 -34.36
C TYR A 360 -9.35 19.42 -35.03
N ASP A 361 -9.60 18.19 -35.51
CA ASP A 361 -10.92 17.78 -35.98
C ASP A 361 -11.90 17.79 -34.79
N THR A 362 -12.77 18.79 -34.80
CA THR A 362 -13.81 19.01 -33.80
C THR A 362 -15.13 18.54 -34.39
N ASP A 363 -15.46 17.27 -34.18
CA ASP A 363 -16.83 16.78 -34.30
C ASP A 363 -17.08 15.56 -33.41
N ALA A 364 -17.55 15.84 -32.19
CA ALA A 364 -18.33 14.90 -31.38
C ALA A 364 -19.21 15.69 -30.39
N THR A 365 -20.29 16.22 -30.94
CA THR A 365 -21.66 16.22 -30.40
C THR A 365 -21.81 16.15 -28.88
N GLY A 366 -22.34 17.24 -28.32
CA GLY A 366 -22.75 17.31 -26.92
C GLY A 366 -23.98 16.47 -26.57
N GLU A 367 -24.05 16.13 -25.30
CA GLU A 367 -25.23 15.83 -24.46
C GLU A 367 -24.67 15.81 -23.03
N GLU A 368 -24.83 16.88 -22.27
CA GLU A 368 -25.98 17.22 -21.42
C GLU A 368 -25.62 16.93 -19.96
N ASN A 369 -25.53 18.02 -19.18
CA ASN A 369 -25.37 18.00 -17.75
C ASN A 369 -26.62 17.36 -17.11
N GLY A 370 -26.49 16.13 -16.63
CA GLY A 370 -27.50 15.43 -15.83
C GLY A 370 -27.03 15.30 -14.39
N ASP A 371 -27.44 16.27 -13.58
CA ASP A 371 -27.35 16.28 -12.12
C ASP A 371 -28.47 15.39 -11.56
N ASP A 372 -28.17 14.12 -11.25
CA ASP A 372 -29.15 13.22 -10.64
C ASP A 372 -28.92 13.10 -9.13
N GLN A 373 -29.51 14.07 -8.42
CA GLN A 373 -30.20 13.80 -7.16
C GLN A 373 -31.34 12.82 -7.42
N VAL A 374 -31.34 11.69 -6.72
CA VAL A 374 -32.57 10.93 -6.46
C VAL A 374 -32.64 10.62 -4.99
N ASP A 375 -33.20 11.62 -4.30
CA ASP A 375 -34.04 11.45 -3.13
C ASP A 375 -35.28 10.63 -3.55
N GLN A 376 -35.56 9.55 -2.84
CA GLN A 376 -36.87 8.89 -2.90
C GLN A 376 -37.37 8.75 -1.48
N GLU A 377 -37.87 9.87 -0.96
CA GLU A 377 -38.93 9.90 0.03
C GLU A 377 -40.19 9.24 -0.58
N MET A 378 -40.52 8.03 -0.11
CA MET A 378 -41.91 7.58 -0.12
C MET A 378 -42.51 7.92 1.24
N GLU A 379 -43.06 9.11 1.36
CA GLU A 379 -44.07 9.44 2.36
C GLU A 379 -45.33 8.62 2.08
N ASN A 380 -45.57 7.63 2.93
CA ASN A 380 -46.86 6.95 3.01
C ASN A 380 -47.84 7.82 3.81
N GLU A 381 -48.84 8.31 3.08
CA GLU A 381 -50.24 8.53 3.46
C GLU A 381 -50.57 8.68 4.96
N ASP A 382 -50.88 9.92 5.31
CA ASP A 382 -51.69 10.33 6.44
C ASP A 382 -53.07 9.63 6.43
N MET A 383 -53.24 8.62 7.29
CA MET A 383 -54.56 8.14 7.71
C MET A 383 -54.68 8.16 9.24
N LYS A 384 -55.28 9.26 9.71
CA LYS A 384 -56.15 9.39 10.89
C LYS A 384 -56.24 8.17 11.81
N GLN A 385 -55.78 8.31 13.05
CA GLN A 385 -56.46 7.74 14.22
C GLN A 385 -56.55 8.79 15.32
N GLU A 386 -57.79 9.12 15.64
CA GLU A 386 -58.24 9.97 16.73
C GLU A 386 -57.84 9.36 18.08
N GLU A 387 -57.26 10.18 18.95
CA GLU A 387 -57.22 9.92 20.39
C GLU A 387 -58.66 9.87 20.91
N VAL A 388 -59.07 8.70 21.40
CA VAL A 388 -60.24 8.60 22.27
C VAL A 388 -59.72 8.62 23.70
N GLU A 389 -59.99 9.73 24.38
CA GLU A 389 -59.99 9.85 25.84
C GLU A 389 -60.92 8.78 26.41
N ASP A 390 -60.37 7.80 27.14
CA ASP A 390 -61.15 6.89 27.97
C ASP A 390 -61.43 7.58 29.31
N ASP A 391 -62.61 8.17 29.36
CA ASP A 391 -63.24 8.78 30.52
C ASP A 391 -63.67 7.65 31.48
N THR A 392 -62.83 7.35 32.47
CA THR A 392 -63.14 6.42 33.57
C THR A 392 -64.28 6.98 34.43
N LEU A 393 -65.52 6.65 34.07
CA LEU A 393 -66.70 6.73 34.94
C LEU A 393 -66.75 5.51 35.87
N GLU A 394 -66.18 5.64 37.08
CA GLU A 394 -66.51 4.76 38.19
C GLU A 394 -67.95 5.03 38.66
N LEU A 395 -68.82 4.08 38.36
CA LEU A 395 -70.16 3.97 38.92
C LEU A 395 -70.07 3.60 40.40
N VAL A 396 -70.51 4.52 41.24
CA VAL A 396 -70.89 4.28 42.63
C VAL A 396 -72.11 3.36 42.63
N SER A 397 -71.97 2.16 43.20
CA SER A 397 -73.09 1.38 43.70
C SER A 397 -72.79 0.91 45.12
N ASP A 398 -73.50 1.53 46.06
CA ASP A 398 -73.72 1.06 47.43
C ASP A 398 -74.07 -0.43 47.47
N SER A 399 -73.48 -1.17 48.42
CA SER A 399 -74.15 -2.20 49.22
C SER A 399 -73.26 -2.66 50.39
N ASP A 400 -73.86 -2.62 51.58
CA ASP A 400 -73.49 -3.15 52.91
C ASP A 400 -72.45 -2.41 53.78
#